data_AF-A0A9D5R539-F1
#
_entry.id   AF-A0A9D5R539-F1
#
_cell.length_a   1.000
_cell.length_b   1.000
_cell.length_c   1.000
_cell.angle_alpha   90.00
_cell.angle_beta   90.00
_cell.angle_gamma   90.00
#
_symmetry.space_group_name_H-M   'P 1'
#
loop_
_entity.id
_entity.type
_entity.pdbx_description
1 polymer ?
#
loop_
_entity_poly.entity_id
_entity_poly.type
_entity_poly.pdbx_seq_one_letter_code
_entity_poly.pdbx_strand_id
1 'polypeptide(L)'
;MKHLFLAILLITLGATAQATDITTSAAGSVEAALGSGAASVTSLAITGPVNAADLHFIASLPALTTLDLSKARIEEHRNSRLATNHSDYKADQLPPYILAGAGFSTIVLPAGLTEIADGALMSTSITTLSIPASVKRIGNGALADCRKLTQLTIPATVTETGTHLCDGATSLARVSIGTDAVAAYAFRGCTALTTVEGSPTTIGDFAFAGCTSLKSYPFGPSLTHLGTGAFYGSGLTAALGSCRNLKSIGDYAFAHCTALASVNLPEGLTDVGEGAFFDDNALTSLTIPSSVTTLGDFSLKGTSKIDSSEGLLSDGVTTVGRYAMAGMESLTNVRIPAGLTALDDYAMTGMTALESIDARRPREVPETGADVWRGIDQSKVTLYVDPSMENSFLAADQWSEFAIVTSGMRQDVTADGVGTPDVRLAIAGTTLEITSSVPVVSAAVYDMAGHLLVAATPQASACELSLPLDRIAPQVLLVNVSVAASSGASTITFKIAK
;
A
#
# COMPACT_ATOMS: atom_id res chain seq x y z
N MET A 1 5.87 3.89 -89.33
CA MET A 1 6.39 5.03 -88.54
C MET A 1 5.27 5.41 -87.57
N LYS A 2 5.39 5.07 -86.27
CA LYS A 2 5.82 5.99 -85.18
C LYS A 2 4.73 7.07 -84.94
N HIS A 3 4.08 7.29 -83.80
CA HIS A 3 4.26 7.07 -82.34
C HIS A 3 2.85 7.29 -81.69
N LEU A 4 2.35 6.54 -80.69
CA LEU A 4 2.64 6.51 -79.23
C LEU A 4 2.04 7.66 -78.40
N PHE A 5 1.50 7.28 -77.22
CA PHE A 5 1.09 8.05 -76.01
C PHE A 5 -0.40 8.47 -75.91
N LEU A 6 -1.14 8.26 -74.80
CA LEU A 6 -0.86 7.75 -73.46
C LEU A 6 -2.21 7.40 -72.80
N ALA A 7 -2.43 6.15 -72.40
CA ALA A 7 -3.55 5.79 -71.53
C ALA A 7 -3.14 6.05 -70.07
N ILE A 8 -3.73 7.06 -69.44
CA ILE A 8 -3.59 7.30 -68.00
C ILE A 8 -4.44 6.23 -67.32
N LEU A 9 -3.79 5.14 -66.92
CA LEU A 9 -4.31 4.16 -65.99
C LEU A 9 -4.32 4.82 -64.60
N LEU A 10 -5.49 5.29 -64.15
CA LEU A 10 -5.72 5.57 -62.74
C LEU A 10 -5.61 4.24 -61.99
N ILE A 11 -4.43 3.96 -61.43
CA ILE A 11 -4.27 2.92 -60.42
C ILE A 11 -4.88 3.47 -59.15
N THR A 12 -6.13 3.13 -58.88
CA THR A 12 -6.69 3.20 -57.54
C THR A 12 -5.94 2.18 -56.68
N LEU A 13 -4.88 2.61 -55.98
CA LEU A 13 -4.33 1.89 -54.83
C LEU A 13 -5.33 1.96 -53.68
N GLY A 14 -6.41 1.17 -53.79
CA GLY A 14 -7.11 0.69 -52.62
C GLY A 14 -6.30 -0.47 -52.07
N ALA A 15 -5.59 -0.26 -50.95
CA ALA A 15 -5.11 -1.37 -50.14
C ALA A 15 -6.35 -2.09 -49.59
N THR A 16 -6.90 -3.03 -50.37
CA THR A 16 -7.96 -3.91 -49.90
C THR A 16 -7.36 -4.75 -48.78
N ALA A 17 -7.86 -4.57 -47.56
CA ALA A 17 -7.57 -5.45 -46.44
C ALA A 17 -7.74 -6.91 -46.89
N GLN A 18 -6.65 -7.67 -46.92
CA GLN A 18 -6.68 -9.06 -47.33
C GLN A 18 -6.79 -9.92 -46.07
N ALA A 19 -7.99 -10.44 -45.83
CA ALA A 19 -8.20 -11.53 -44.89
C ALA A 19 -7.82 -12.85 -45.58
N THR A 20 -6.97 -13.64 -44.93
CA THR A 20 -6.47 -14.91 -45.46
C THR A 20 -6.62 -16.00 -44.42
N ASP A 21 -7.36 -17.04 -44.77
CA ASP A 21 -7.44 -18.28 -43.99
C ASP A 21 -6.50 -19.30 -44.62
N ILE A 22 -5.57 -19.85 -43.84
CA ILE A 22 -4.64 -20.89 -44.29
C ILE A 22 -4.79 -22.17 -43.47
N THR A 23 -4.70 -23.30 -44.17
CA THR A 23 -4.60 -24.63 -43.54
C THR A 23 -3.22 -25.17 -43.80
N THR A 24 -2.44 -25.41 -42.75
CA THR A 24 -1.11 -26.02 -42.84
C THR A 24 -1.22 -27.53 -42.69
N SER A 25 -0.46 -28.29 -43.48
CA SER A 25 -0.33 -29.75 -43.32
C SER A 25 0.94 -30.17 -42.58
N ALA A 26 1.89 -29.25 -42.43
CA ALA A 26 3.15 -29.40 -41.70
C ALA A 26 3.56 -28.05 -41.10
N ALA A 27 4.18 -28.06 -39.91
CA ALA A 27 4.75 -26.85 -39.34
C ALA A 27 5.93 -26.31 -40.18
N GLY A 28 6.17 -25.00 -40.12
CA GLY A 28 7.18 -24.30 -40.91
C GLY A 28 6.74 -23.95 -42.33
N SER A 29 5.44 -24.06 -42.65
CA SER A 29 4.91 -23.88 -44.01
C SER A 29 4.13 -22.58 -44.23
N VAL A 30 3.99 -21.72 -43.22
CA VAL A 30 3.15 -20.51 -43.30
C VAL A 30 3.68 -19.51 -44.35
N GLU A 31 4.99 -19.25 -44.37
CA GLU A 31 5.59 -18.34 -45.36
C GLU A 31 5.35 -18.83 -46.79
N ALA A 32 5.57 -20.13 -47.04
CA ALA A 32 5.33 -20.74 -48.34
C ALA A 32 3.84 -20.70 -48.72
N ALA A 33 2.93 -20.86 -47.76
CA ALA A 33 1.49 -20.81 -47.98
C ALA A 33 0.98 -19.40 -48.34
N LEU A 34 1.59 -18.36 -47.79
CA LEU A 34 1.23 -16.96 -48.09
C LEU A 34 1.89 -16.43 -49.37
N GLY A 35 3.08 -16.94 -49.72
CA GLY A 35 3.78 -16.60 -50.95
C GLY A 35 4.01 -15.10 -51.11
N SER A 36 3.92 -14.60 -52.36
CA SER A 36 4.18 -13.18 -52.67
C SER A 36 3.14 -12.20 -52.11
N GLY A 37 1.99 -12.67 -51.63
CA GLY A 37 0.93 -11.85 -51.04
C GLY A 37 1.12 -11.54 -49.56
N ALA A 38 2.14 -12.10 -48.89
CA ALA A 38 2.30 -11.99 -47.45
C ALA A 38 2.33 -10.53 -46.93
N ALA A 39 2.97 -9.62 -47.67
CA ALA A 39 3.13 -8.22 -47.25
C ALA A 39 1.81 -7.42 -47.20
N SER A 40 0.75 -7.87 -47.88
CA SER A 40 -0.58 -7.22 -47.89
C SER A 40 -1.60 -7.86 -46.95
N VAL A 41 -1.24 -8.95 -46.26
CA VAL A 41 -2.15 -9.66 -45.35
C VAL A 41 -2.41 -8.80 -44.12
N THR A 42 -3.67 -8.44 -43.90
CA THR A 42 -4.10 -7.65 -42.74
C THR A 42 -4.75 -8.52 -41.66
N SER A 43 -5.33 -9.65 -42.04
CA SER A 43 -5.92 -10.63 -41.11
C SER A 43 -5.52 -12.04 -41.53
N LEU A 44 -4.99 -12.82 -40.59
CA LEU A 44 -4.51 -14.18 -40.82
C LEU A 44 -5.15 -15.15 -39.83
N ALA A 45 -5.87 -16.15 -40.32
CA ALA A 45 -6.33 -17.27 -39.50
C ALA A 45 -5.63 -18.55 -39.93
N ILE A 46 -5.15 -19.34 -38.96
CA ILE A 46 -4.37 -20.54 -39.22
C ILE A 46 -5.05 -21.76 -38.61
N THR A 47 -5.25 -22.78 -39.43
CA THR A 47 -5.69 -24.11 -38.99
C THR A 47 -4.59 -25.13 -39.24
N GLY A 48 -4.23 -25.92 -38.23
CA GLY A 48 -3.20 -26.97 -38.36
C GLY A 48 -1.91 -26.68 -37.58
N PRO A 49 -0.84 -27.47 -37.82
CA PRO A 49 0.43 -27.32 -37.11
C PRO A 49 1.19 -26.06 -37.54
N VAL A 50 1.73 -25.35 -36.55
CA VAL A 50 2.68 -24.23 -36.71
C VAL A 50 3.86 -24.42 -35.78
N ASN A 51 5.01 -23.83 -36.06
CA ASN A 51 6.16 -23.85 -35.14
C ASN A 51 6.72 -22.44 -34.90
N ALA A 52 7.82 -22.36 -34.16
CA ALA A 52 8.48 -21.08 -33.87
C ALA A 52 8.91 -20.32 -35.13
N ALA A 53 9.31 -20.99 -36.21
CA ALA A 53 9.70 -20.34 -37.46
C ALA A 53 8.50 -19.65 -38.14
N ASP A 54 7.34 -20.31 -38.16
CA ASP A 54 6.09 -19.70 -38.65
C ASP A 54 5.73 -18.45 -37.84
N LEU A 55 5.76 -18.56 -36.51
CA LEU A 55 5.41 -17.44 -35.61
C LEU A 55 6.37 -16.26 -35.76
N HIS A 56 7.67 -16.54 -35.89
CA HIS A 56 8.69 -15.52 -36.13
C HIS A 56 8.45 -14.79 -37.48
N PHE A 57 8.13 -15.54 -38.53
CA PHE A 57 7.77 -14.95 -39.83
C PHE A 57 6.50 -14.09 -39.71
N ILE A 58 5.45 -14.60 -39.05
CA ILE A 58 4.20 -13.88 -38.82
C ILE A 58 4.44 -12.56 -38.08
N ALA A 59 5.31 -12.54 -37.08
CA ALA A 59 5.68 -11.33 -36.34
C ALA A 59 6.27 -10.23 -37.23
N SER A 60 6.87 -10.59 -38.37
CA SER A 60 7.48 -9.66 -39.33
C SER A 60 6.51 -9.11 -40.38
N LEU A 61 5.24 -9.58 -40.41
CA LEU A 61 4.27 -9.16 -41.42
C LEU A 61 3.86 -7.69 -41.22
N PRO A 62 4.14 -6.79 -42.19
CA PRO A 62 4.07 -5.35 -41.96
C PRO A 62 2.64 -4.79 -41.88
N ALA A 63 1.68 -5.47 -42.52
CA ALA A 63 0.29 -5.03 -42.59
C ALA A 63 -0.64 -5.78 -41.60
N LEU A 64 -0.13 -6.78 -40.87
CA LEU A 64 -0.95 -7.67 -40.08
C LEU A 64 -1.53 -6.96 -38.85
N THR A 65 -2.85 -6.88 -38.77
CA THR A 65 -3.58 -6.31 -37.62
C THR A 65 -4.28 -7.39 -36.78
N THR A 66 -4.58 -8.55 -37.35
CA THR A 66 -5.33 -9.63 -36.68
C THR A 66 -4.71 -10.99 -36.95
N LEU A 67 -4.41 -11.72 -35.88
CA LEU A 67 -3.87 -13.08 -35.91
C LEU A 67 -4.78 -14.04 -35.15
N ASP A 68 -5.38 -15.00 -35.83
CA ASP A 68 -6.20 -16.05 -35.22
C ASP A 68 -5.47 -17.40 -35.26
N LEU A 69 -5.04 -17.87 -34.09
CA LEU A 69 -4.40 -19.16 -33.87
C LEU A 69 -5.32 -20.14 -33.13
N SER A 70 -6.63 -19.86 -33.02
CA SER A 70 -7.58 -20.67 -32.24
C SER A 70 -7.62 -22.14 -32.69
N LYS A 71 -7.37 -22.40 -33.98
CA LYS A 71 -7.33 -23.74 -34.60
C LYS A 71 -5.91 -24.20 -34.94
N ALA A 72 -4.89 -23.47 -34.51
CA ALA A 72 -3.50 -23.85 -34.67
C ALA A 72 -3.04 -24.77 -33.52
N ARG A 73 -2.03 -25.60 -33.79
CA ARG A 73 -1.29 -26.35 -32.76
C ARG A 73 0.19 -25.98 -32.87
N ILE A 74 0.80 -25.54 -31.78
CA ILE A 74 2.22 -25.20 -31.77
C ILE A 74 3.02 -26.49 -31.60
N GLU A 75 3.83 -26.83 -32.61
CA GLU A 75 4.75 -27.96 -32.59
C GLU A 75 6.16 -27.52 -32.20
N GLU A 76 6.94 -28.49 -31.76
CA GLU A 76 8.32 -28.28 -31.35
C GLU A 76 9.20 -27.80 -32.50
N HIS A 77 10.15 -26.91 -32.19
CA HIS A 77 11.17 -26.42 -33.13
C HIS A 77 12.53 -26.45 -32.46
N ARG A 78 13.52 -27.10 -33.06
CA ARG A 78 14.84 -27.31 -32.44
C ARG A 78 15.97 -26.78 -33.29
N ASN A 79 17.13 -26.59 -32.65
CA ASN A 79 18.40 -26.24 -33.28
C ASN A 79 18.36 -25.00 -34.18
N SER A 80 17.53 -24.01 -33.84
CA SER A 80 17.34 -22.81 -34.65
C SER A 80 17.15 -21.58 -33.77
N ARG A 81 17.99 -20.57 -33.93
CA ARG A 81 17.90 -19.30 -33.19
C ARG A 81 17.03 -18.33 -33.97
N LEU A 82 15.78 -18.16 -33.53
CA LEU A 82 14.81 -17.29 -34.19
C LEU A 82 14.63 -15.99 -33.42
N ALA A 83 14.32 -16.09 -32.13
CA ALA A 83 14.22 -14.96 -31.21
C ALA A 83 15.17 -15.17 -30.04
N THR A 84 16.00 -14.16 -29.74
CA THR A 84 17.02 -14.17 -28.67
C THR A 84 18.07 -15.30 -28.82
N ASN A 85 18.60 -15.81 -27.72
CA ASN A 85 19.62 -16.87 -27.68
C ASN A 85 19.05 -18.30 -27.55
N HIS A 86 17.73 -18.46 -27.57
CA HIS A 86 17.06 -19.76 -27.50
C HIS A 86 17.20 -20.52 -28.82
N SER A 87 17.43 -21.82 -28.77
CA SER A 87 17.53 -22.70 -29.96
C SER A 87 16.47 -23.79 -30.02
N ASP A 88 15.82 -24.10 -28.88
CA ASP A 88 14.82 -25.15 -28.75
C ASP A 88 13.54 -24.57 -28.15
N TYR A 89 12.43 -24.82 -28.84
CA TYR A 89 11.09 -24.28 -28.55
C TYR A 89 10.12 -25.45 -28.40
N LYS A 90 9.40 -25.49 -27.28
CA LYS A 90 8.55 -26.63 -26.92
C LYS A 90 7.21 -26.58 -27.66
N ALA A 91 6.62 -27.76 -27.87
CA ALA A 91 5.23 -27.85 -28.31
C ALA A 91 4.28 -27.23 -27.28
N ASP A 92 3.14 -26.74 -27.73
CA ASP A 92 2.06 -26.13 -26.92
C ASP A 92 2.50 -24.95 -26.01
N GLN A 93 3.64 -24.34 -26.30
CA GLN A 93 4.19 -23.16 -25.64
C GLN A 93 4.22 -22.02 -26.65
N LEU A 94 3.74 -20.81 -26.32
CA LEU A 94 4.02 -19.63 -27.13
C LEU A 94 5.49 -19.25 -26.89
N PRO A 95 6.37 -19.40 -27.89
CA PRO A 95 7.81 -19.38 -27.64
C PRO A 95 8.36 -18.05 -27.09
N PRO A 96 9.49 -18.06 -26.36
CA PRO A 96 10.07 -16.85 -25.78
C PRO A 96 10.37 -15.80 -26.84
N TYR A 97 9.94 -14.56 -26.59
CA TYR A 97 10.17 -13.36 -27.43
C TYR A 97 9.73 -13.46 -28.89
N ILE A 98 8.99 -14.51 -29.28
CA ILE A 98 8.79 -14.85 -30.68
C ILE A 98 7.86 -13.90 -31.45
N LEU A 99 6.92 -13.27 -30.73
CA LEU A 99 6.03 -12.23 -31.27
C LEU A 99 6.36 -10.85 -30.70
N ALA A 100 7.53 -10.69 -30.07
CA ALA A 100 7.91 -9.43 -29.45
C ALA A 100 7.98 -8.31 -30.51
N GLY A 101 7.35 -7.16 -30.22
CA GLY A 101 7.30 -6.00 -31.10
C GLY A 101 6.34 -6.13 -32.30
N ALA A 102 5.60 -7.23 -32.42
CA ALA A 102 4.69 -7.41 -33.55
C ALA A 102 3.54 -6.37 -33.56
N GLY A 103 3.18 -5.92 -34.77
CA GLY A 103 2.28 -4.79 -35.00
C GLY A 103 0.78 -5.08 -34.88
N PHE A 104 0.38 -6.35 -34.69
CA PHE A 104 -1.03 -6.72 -34.66
C PHE A 104 -1.75 -6.19 -33.41
N SER A 105 -3.03 -5.83 -33.55
CA SER A 105 -3.89 -5.33 -32.46
C SER A 105 -4.75 -6.40 -31.81
N THR A 106 -4.92 -7.53 -32.49
CA THR A 106 -5.77 -8.64 -32.06
C THR A 106 -5.02 -9.95 -32.26
N ILE A 107 -4.96 -10.76 -31.21
CA ILE A 107 -4.49 -12.14 -31.26
C ILE A 107 -5.47 -13.07 -30.56
N VAL A 108 -5.79 -14.20 -31.19
CA VAL A 108 -6.51 -15.32 -30.55
C VAL A 108 -5.51 -16.45 -30.36
N LEU A 109 -5.25 -16.81 -29.10
CA LEU A 109 -4.27 -17.85 -28.76
C LEU A 109 -4.82 -19.28 -29.01
N PRO A 110 -3.96 -20.28 -29.28
CA PRO A 110 -4.37 -21.67 -29.43
C PRO A 110 -5.10 -22.22 -28.19
N ALA A 111 -6.18 -22.97 -28.38
CA ALA A 111 -6.95 -23.55 -27.28
C ALA A 111 -6.14 -24.58 -26.46
N GLY A 112 -5.14 -25.23 -27.07
CA GLY A 112 -4.27 -26.22 -26.41
C GLY A 112 -3.05 -25.62 -25.70
N LEU A 113 -2.89 -24.30 -25.71
CA LEU A 113 -1.69 -23.65 -25.19
C LEU A 113 -1.49 -23.90 -23.69
N THR A 114 -0.34 -24.44 -23.30
CA THR A 114 0.00 -24.73 -21.90
C THR A 114 0.82 -23.62 -21.24
N GLU A 115 1.50 -22.81 -22.04
CA GLU A 115 2.42 -21.78 -21.54
C GLU A 115 2.54 -20.59 -22.49
N ILE A 116 2.61 -19.39 -21.93
CA ILE A 116 3.07 -18.18 -22.61
C ILE A 116 4.47 -17.88 -22.07
N ALA A 117 5.52 -18.05 -22.87
CA ALA A 117 6.89 -17.95 -22.35
C ALA A 117 7.39 -16.50 -22.19
N ASP A 118 8.61 -16.35 -21.68
CA ASP A 118 9.25 -15.07 -21.41
C ASP A 118 9.22 -14.14 -22.62
N GLY A 119 8.74 -12.91 -22.42
CA GLY A 119 8.68 -11.87 -23.45
C GLY A 119 7.84 -12.20 -24.69
N ALA A 120 7.07 -13.28 -24.69
CA ALA A 120 6.45 -13.82 -25.91
C ALA A 120 5.60 -12.81 -26.70
N LEU A 121 4.90 -11.90 -26.01
CA LEU A 121 4.08 -10.82 -26.58
C LEU A 121 4.58 -9.43 -26.19
N MET A 122 5.82 -9.30 -25.72
CA MET A 122 6.40 -8.03 -25.27
C MET A 122 6.34 -6.96 -26.37
N SER A 123 6.03 -5.71 -26.02
CA SER A 123 5.95 -4.57 -26.96
C SER A 123 4.98 -4.75 -28.14
N THR A 124 4.02 -5.67 -28.06
CA THR A 124 3.01 -5.83 -29.12
C THR A 124 1.95 -4.73 -29.06
N SER A 125 1.24 -4.53 -30.19
CA SER A 125 0.15 -3.54 -30.29
C SER A 125 -1.22 -4.07 -29.85
N ILE A 126 -1.27 -5.21 -29.16
CA ILE A 126 -2.52 -5.85 -28.74
C ILE A 126 -3.35 -4.93 -27.84
N THR A 127 -4.67 -4.96 -28.02
CA THR A 127 -5.61 -4.12 -27.25
C THR A 127 -6.30 -4.88 -26.13
N THR A 128 -6.51 -6.18 -26.33
CA THR A 128 -7.07 -7.13 -25.35
C THR A 128 -6.39 -8.49 -25.55
N LEU A 129 -6.31 -9.29 -24.48
CA LEU A 129 -5.85 -10.67 -24.57
C LEU A 129 -6.74 -11.59 -23.73
N SER A 130 -7.24 -12.65 -24.36
CA SER A 130 -7.89 -13.76 -23.65
C SER A 130 -6.89 -14.90 -23.48
N ILE A 131 -6.53 -15.20 -22.24
CA ILE A 131 -5.64 -16.32 -21.91
C ILE A 131 -6.46 -17.62 -21.87
N PRO A 132 -6.13 -18.65 -22.67
CA PRO A 132 -6.82 -19.94 -22.65
C PRO A 132 -6.75 -20.62 -21.27
N ALA A 133 -7.81 -21.34 -20.87
CA ALA A 133 -7.87 -22.05 -19.59
C ALA A 133 -6.87 -23.24 -19.48
N SER A 134 -6.29 -23.65 -20.60
CA SER A 134 -5.21 -24.64 -20.67
C SER A 134 -3.87 -24.11 -20.17
N VAL A 135 -3.66 -22.78 -20.16
CA VAL A 135 -2.41 -22.16 -19.76
C VAL A 135 -2.18 -22.34 -18.26
N LYS A 136 -0.97 -22.82 -17.91
CA LYS A 136 -0.49 -23.05 -16.55
C LYS A 136 0.58 -22.06 -16.11
N ARG A 137 1.40 -21.58 -17.04
CA ARG A 137 2.50 -20.65 -16.77
C ARG A 137 2.51 -19.47 -17.73
N ILE A 138 2.80 -18.29 -17.19
CA ILE A 138 3.11 -17.09 -17.96
C ILE A 138 4.51 -16.63 -17.55
N GLY A 139 5.41 -16.46 -18.50
CA GLY A 139 6.81 -16.14 -18.29
C GLY A 139 7.09 -14.68 -17.93
N ASN A 140 8.36 -14.37 -17.68
CA ASN A 140 8.82 -13.03 -17.33
C ASN A 140 8.59 -12.06 -18.50
N GLY A 141 8.05 -10.88 -18.22
CA GLY A 141 7.86 -9.83 -19.22
C GLY A 141 6.97 -10.23 -20.39
N ALA A 142 6.17 -11.30 -20.27
CA ALA A 142 5.41 -11.86 -21.38
C ALA A 142 4.53 -10.82 -22.11
N LEU A 143 4.05 -9.81 -21.38
CA LEU A 143 3.22 -8.71 -21.87
C LEU A 143 3.82 -7.33 -21.50
N ALA A 144 5.12 -7.26 -21.21
CA ALA A 144 5.81 -6.01 -20.90
C ALA A 144 5.72 -5.05 -22.11
N ASP A 145 5.59 -3.76 -21.85
CA ASP A 145 5.48 -2.69 -22.85
C ASP A 145 4.33 -2.86 -23.88
N CYS A 146 3.32 -3.70 -23.59
CA CYS A 146 2.07 -3.77 -24.36
C CYS A 146 1.23 -2.50 -24.12
N ARG A 147 1.71 -1.35 -24.58
CA ARG A 147 1.19 -0.01 -24.26
C ARG A 147 -0.22 0.27 -24.76
N LYS A 148 -0.79 -0.59 -25.60
CA LYS A 148 -2.18 -0.51 -26.08
C LYS A 148 -3.13 -1.48 -25.38
N LEU A 149 -2.62 -2.40 -24.56
CA LEU A 149 -3.43 -3.36 -23.82
C LEU A 149 -4.29 -2.61 -22.82
N THR A 150 -5.61 -2.80 -22.88
CA THR A 150 -6.58 -2.07 -22.05
C THR A 150 -7.14 -2.91 -20.91
N GLN A 151 -7.19 -4.23 -21.10
CA GLN A 151 -7.67 -5.16 -20.09
C GLN A 151 -6.96 -6.51 -20.20
N LEU A 152 -6.80 -7.17 -19.05
CA LEU A 152 -6.22 -8.51 -18.95
C LEU A 152 -6.95 -9.36 -17.92
N THR A 153 -7.25 -10.61 -18.27
CA THR A 153 -7.74 -11.61 -17.33
C THR A 153 -6.72 -12.73 -17.24
N ILE A 154 -6.16 -12.93 -16.04
CA ILE A 154 -5.30 -14.05 -15.69
C ILE A 154 -6.20 -15.12 -15.04
N PRO A 155 -6.48 -16.24 -15.71
CA PRO A 155 -7.38 -17.25 -15.17
C PRO A 155 -6.74 -18.00 -14.01
N ALA A 156 -7.57 -18.52 -13.09
CA ALA A 156 -7.11 -19.31 -11.93
C ALA A 156 -6.43 -20.63 -12.30
N THR A 157 -6.44 -21.01 -13.58
CA THR A 157 -5.69 -22.16 -14.11
C THR A 157 -4.19 -21.88 -14.21
N VAL A 158 -3.80 -20.59 -14.23
CA VAL A 158 -2.39 -20.16 -14.17
C VAL A 158 -1.92 -20.32 -12.74
N THR A 159 -0.89 -21.14 -12.54
CA THR A 159 -0.30 -21.40 -11.22
C THR A 159 1.02 -20.63 -11.02
N GLU A 160 1.59 -20.09 -12.10
CA GLU A 160 2.87 -19.39 -12.08
C GLU A 160 2.87 -18.20 -13.05
N THR A 161 3.21 -17.02 -12.55
CA THR A 161 3.44 -15.80 -13.34
C THR A 161 4.84 -15.27 -13.09
N GLY A 162 5.59 -14.99 -14.15
CA GLY A 162 6.90 -14.38 -14.08
C GLY A 162 6.86 -12.90 -13.68
N THR A 163 8.04 -12.38 -13.35
CA THR A 163 8.25 -10.95 -13.03
C THR A 163 7.97 -10.07 -14.24
N HIS A 164 7.71 -8.78 -14.03
CA HIS A 164 7.51 -7.79 -15.09
C HIS A 164 6.36 -8.10 -16.08
N LEU A 165 5.40 -8.96 -15.69
CA LEU A 165 4.35 -9.50 -16.57
C LEU A 165 3.77 -8.47 -17.56
N CYS A 166 3.32 -7.33 -17.06
CA CYS A 166 2.76 -6.19 -17.79
C CYS A 166 3.49 -4.87 -17.46
N ASP A 167 4.79 -4.92 -17.13
CA ASP A 167 5.57 -3.71 -16.84
C ASP A 167 5.47 -2.71 -18.00
N GLY A 168 5.15 -1.46 -17.71
CA GLY A 168 5.02 -0.40 -18.72
C GLY A 168 3.79 -0.50 -19.64
N ALA A 169 2.79 -1.36 -19.33
CA ALA A 169 1.52 -1.42 -20.06
C ALA A 169 0.63 -0.19 -19.74
N THR A 170 1.04 0.98 -20.22
CA THR A 170 0.50 2.30 -19.83
C THR A 170 -0.98 2.55 -20.15
N SER A 171 -1.61 1.76 -21.03
CA SER A 171 -3.07 1.83 -21.28
C SER A 171 -3.90 0.80 -20.50
N LEU A 172 -3.25 -0.07 -19.72
CA LEU A 172 -3.95 -1.13 -18.99
C LEU A 172 -4.83 -0.52 -17.91
N ALA A 173 -6.15 -0.58 -18.10
CA ALA A 173 -7.12 0.04 -17.22
C ALA A 173 -7.74 -0.94 -16.22
N ARG A 174 -7.84 -2.22 -16.59
CA ARG A 174 -8.42 -3.29 -15.78
C ARG A 174 -7.57 -4.55 -15.80
N VAL A 175 -7.35 -5.15 -14.64
CA VAL A 175 -6.81 -6.51 -14.53
C VAL A 175 -7.66 -7.37 -13.60
N SER A 176 -7.92 -8.61 -14.01
CA SER A 176 -8.46 -9.67 -13.15
C SER A 176 -7.38 -10.70 -12.87
N ILE A 177 -7.00 -10.84 -11.61
CA ILE A 177 -5.93 -11.72 -11.12
C ILE A 177 -6.56 -12.96 -10.48
N GLY A 178 -6.52 -14.08 -11.20
CA GLY A 178 -6.98 -15.38 -10.70
C GLY A 178 -5.92 -16.19 -9.96
N THR A 179 -4.68 -15.70 -9.89
CA THR A 179 -3.55 -16.35 -9.21
C THR A 179 -3.49 -15.99 -7.74
N ASP A 180 -2.87 -16.85 -6.92
CA ASP A 180 -2.69 -16.59 -5.48
C ASP A 180 -1.56 -15.59 -5.18
N ALA A 181 -0.65 -15.38 -6.13
CA ALA A 181 0.47 -14.46 -6.00
C ALA A 181 0.53 -13.49 -7.19
N VAL A 182 0.99 -12.27 -6.90
CA VAL A 182 1.39 -11.26 -7.90
C VAL A 182 2.92 -11.16 -7.87
N ALA A 183 3.56 -11.43 -9.00
CA ALA A 183 5.00 -11.40 -9.11
C ALA A 183 5.57 -9.97 -8.99
N ALA A 184 6.87 -9.88 -8.67
CA ALA A 184 7.58 -8.61 -8.62
C ALA A 184 7.48 -7.88 -9.97
N TYR A 185 7.29 -6.56 -9.91
CA TYR A 185 7.17 -5.66 -11.06
C TYR A 185 6.00 -5.98 -12.02
N ALA A 186 5.07 -6.87 -11.66
CA ALA A 186 4.07 -7.42 -12.59
C ALA A 186 3.23 -6.35 -13.31
N PHE A 187 2.89 -5.25 -12.64
CA PHE A 187 2.10 -4.14 -13.19
C PHE A 187 2.78 -2.78 -12.96
N ARG A 188 4.11 -2.76 -12.81
CA ARG A 188 4.83 -1.51 -12.65
C ARG A 188 4.55 -0.58 -13.84
N GLY A 189 4.32 0.70 -13.56
CA GLY A 189 4.12 1.72 -14.59
C GLY A 189 2.83 1.56 -15.42
N CYS A 190 1.88 0.74 -14.99
CA CYS A 190 0.53 0.69 -15.55
C CYS A 190 -0.25 1.96 -15.14
N THR A 191 0.12 3.12 -15.69
CA THR A 191 -0.35 4.43 -15.25
C THR A 191 -1.85 4.67 -15.45
N ALA A 192 -2.51 3.95 -16.37
CA ALA A 192 -3.96 3.98 -16.57
C ALA A 192 -4.74 2.98 -15.70
N LEU A 193 -4.08 2.15 -14.88
CA LEU A 193 -4.73 1.09 -14.12
C LEU A 193 -5.65 1.67 -13.06
N THR A 194 -6.95 1.39 -13.17
CA THR A 194 -7.97 1.88 -12.23
C THR A 194 -8.66 0.75 -11.49
N THR A 195 -8.72 -0.44 -12.08
CA THR A 195 -9.44 -1.58 -11.50
C THR A 195 -8.54 -2.81 -11.43
N VAL A 196 -8.38 -3.34 -10.22
CA VAL A 196 -7.79 -4.66 -9.97
C VAL A 196 -8.88 -5.53 -9.33
N GLU A 197 -9.10 -6.71 -9.89
CA GLU A 197 -9.95 -7.75 -9.33
C GLU A 197 -9.08 -8.94 -8.89
N GLY A 198 -9.42 -9.57 -7.78
CA GLY A 198 -8.63 -10.63 -7.15
C GLY A 198 -8.21 -10.29 -5.72
N SER A 199 -7.75 -11.29 -4.97
CA SER A 199 -7.30 -11.13 -3.57
C SER A 199 -6.12 -12.06 -3.31
N PRO A 200 -4.95 -11.81 -3.94
CA PRO A 200 -3.78 -12.64 -3.78
C PRO A 200 -3.31 -12.67 -2.32
N THR A 201 -2.72 -13.79 -1.89
CA THR A 201 -2.07 -13.92 -0.58
C THR A 201 -0.73 -13.20 -0.54
N THR A 202 -0.09 -13.01 -1.69
CA THR A 202 1.25 -12.40 -1.82
C THR A 202 1.28 -11.35 -2.93
N ILE A 203 1.79 -10.16 -2.60
CA ILE A 203 2.10 -9.10 -3.57
C ILE A 203 3.61 -8.87 -3.56
N GLY A 204 4.27 -9.15 -4.69
CA GLY A 204 5.72 -9.02 -4.82
C GLY A 204 6.23 -7.58 -4.92
N ASP A 205 7.56 -7.45 -4.88
CA ASP A 205 8.24 -6.15 -4.91
C ASP A 205 7.85 -5.32 -6.13
N PHE A 206 7.55 -4.04 -5.92
CA PHE A 206 7.19 -3.07 -6.95
C PHE A 206 6.03 -3.50 -7.87
N ALA A 207 5.20 -4.48 -7.46
CA ALA A 207 4.17 -5.07 -8.29
C ALA A 207 3.21 -4.05 -8.92
N PHE A 208 2.84 -2.99 -8.18
CA PHE A 208 1.96 -1.91 -8.62
C PHE A 208 2.65 -0.54 -8.54
N ALA A 209 3.98 -0.49 -8.53
CA ALA A 209 4.72 0.76 -8.46
C ALA A 209 4.40 1.67 -9.67
N GLY A 210 4.12 2.95 -9.41
CA GLY A 210 3.76 3.93 -10.45
C GLY A 210 2.38 3.73 -11.07
N CYS A 211 1.49 2.91 -10.49
CA CYS A 211 0.08 2.83 -10.87
C CYS A 211 -0.68 4.08 -10.39
N THR A 212 -0.39 5.23 -11.00
CA THR A 212 -0.85 6.55 -10.54
C THR A 212 -2.36 6.77 -10.64
N SER A 213 -3.08 6.00 -11.47
CA SER A 213 -4.55 6.05 -11.56
C SER A 213 -5.26 5.06 -10.61
N LEU A 214 -4.53 4.21 -9.89
CA LEU A 214 -5.10 3.16 -9.06
C LEU A 214 -5.56 3.74 -7.71
N LYS A 215 -6.81 4.18 -7.64
CA LYS A 215 -7.37 4.85 -6.45
C LYS A 215 -7.70 3.91 -5.30
N SER A 216 -7.97 2.65 -5.60
CA SER A 216 -8.35 1.60 -4.65
C SER A 216 -7.82 0.25 -5.10
N TYR A 217 -7.42 -0.58 -4.13
CA TYR A 217 -7.02 -1.97 -4.36
C TYR A 217 -7.85 -2.91 -3.46
N PRO A 218 -8.28 -4.09 -3.95
CA PRO A 218 -9.07 -5.05 -3.17
C PRO A 218 -8.22 -5.78 -2.14
N PHE A 219 -7.77 -5.07 -1.11
CA PHE A 219 -7.05 -5.65 0.02
C PHE A 219 -7.92 -6.69 0.73
N GLY A 220 -7.48 -7.95 0.69
CA GLY A 220 -8.19 -9.08 1.27
C GLY A 220 -7.57 -9.58 2.58
N PRO A 221 -8.34 -10.34 3.37
CA PRO A 221 -7.86 -10.87 4.64
C PRO A 221 -6.86 -12.02 4.51
N SER A 222 -6.71 -12.60 3.33
CA SER A 222 -5.74 -13.66 3.03
C SER A 222 -4.34 -13.12 2.73
N LEU A 223 -4.17 -11.80 2.57
CA LEU A 223 -2.87 -11.19 2.30
C LEU A 223 -1.93 -11.43 3.50
N THR A 224 -0.83 -12.13 3.27
CA THR A 224 0.20 -12.46 4.28
C THR A 224 1.52 -11.75 3.99
N HIS A 225 1.79 -11.38 2.74
CA HIS A 225 3.03 -10.74 2.33
C HIS A 225 2.82 -9.56 1.38
N LEU A 226 3.48 -8.44 1.70
CA LEU A 226 3.52 -7.22 0.90
C LEU A 226 4.98 -6.81 0.69
N GLY A 227 5.45 -6.94 -0.55
CA GLY A 227 6.84 -6.72 -0.93
C GLY A 227 7.30 -5.26 -0.91
N THR A 228 8.60 -5.09 -1.09
CA THR A 228 9.29 -3.79 -1.15
C THR A 228 8.72 -2.94 -2.27
N GLY A 229 8.32 -1.70 -1.98
CA GLY A 229 7.82 -0.77 -2.99
C GLY A 229 6.55 -1.22 -3.71
N ALA A 230 5.80 -2.21 -3.18
CA ALA A 230 4.68 -2.85 -3.86
C ALA A 230 3.66 -1.86 -4.47
N PHE A 231 3.40 -0.75 -3.79
CA PHE A 231 2.53 0.35 -4.22
C PHE A 231 3.27 1.70 -4.31
N TYR A 232 4.61 1.71 -4.43
CA TYR A 232 5.42 2.92 -4.54
C TYR A 232 4.86 3.89 -5.59
N GLY A 233 4.57 5.13 -5.22
CA GLY A 233 4.06 6.15 -6.14
C GLY A 233 2.70 5.80 -6.76
N SER A 234 1.90 4.95 -6.13
CA SER A 234 0.55 4.63 -6.61
C SER A 234 -0.47 5.73 -6.29
N GLY A 235 -1.61 5.70 -6.98
CA GLY A 235 -2.72 6.63 -6.75
C GLY A 235 -3.65 6.28 -5.60
N LEU A 236 -3.27 5.34 -4.71
CA LEU A 236 -4.16 4.81 -3.68
C LEU A 236 -4.63 5.93 -2.74
N THR A 237 -5.91 5.89 -2.37
CA THR A 237 -6.52 6.85 -1.43
C THR A 237 -6.68 6.30 -0.03
N ALA A 238 -6.78 4.97 0.10
CA ALA A 238 -6.79 4.25 1.36
C ALA A 238 -6.15 2.86 1.19
N ALA A 239 -5.61 2.30 2.27
CA ALA A 239 -4.95 1.00 2.25
C ALA A 239 -5.22 0.13 3.50
N LEU A 240 -5.06 -1.18 3.32
CA LEU A 240 -4.94 -2.21 4.38
C LEU A 240 -6.14 -2.48 5.30
N GLY A 241 -7.29 -1.83 5.11
CA GLY A 241 -8.48 -1.94 5.99
C GLY A 241 -9.13 -3.32 6.17
N SER A 242 -8.63 -4.39 5.56
CA SER A 242 -9.14 -5.77 5.74
C SER A 242 -8.04 -6.84 5.87
N CYS A 243 -6.76 -6.46 6.01
CA CYS A 243 -5.60 -7.35 5.92
C CYS A 243 -5.24 -8.07 7.24
N ARG A 244 -6.19 -8.75 7.90
CA ARG A 244 -5.98 -9.36 9.24
C ARG A 244 -4.84 -10.39 9.37
N ASN A 245 -4.32 -10.95 8.26
CA ASN A 245 -3.25 -11.95 8.26
C ASN A 245 -1.87 -11.36 7.90
N LEU A 246 -1.78 -10.07 7.58
CA LEU A 246 -0.54 -9.41 7.19
C LEU A 246 0.37 -9.25 8.41
N LYS A 247 1.63 -9.68 8.30
CA LYS A 247 2.60 -9.65 9.40
C LYS A 247 3.65 -8.56 9.27
N SER A 248 4.02 -8.22 8.05
CA SER A 248 4.98 -7.16 7.77
C SER A 248 4.57 -6.33 6.56
N ILE A 249 5.01 -5.08 6.55
CA ILE A 249 4.98 -4.19 5.40
C ILE A 249 6.41 -4.04 4.90
N GLY A 250 6.66 -4.38 3.63
CA GLY A 250 7.98 -4.24 3.02
C GLY A 250 8.45 -2.78 2.93
N ASP A 251 9.75 -2.60 2.77
CA ASP A 251 10.37 -1.28 2.68
C ASP A 251 9.75 -0.48 1.53
N TYR A 252 9.49 0.80 1.75
CA TYR A 252 8.92 1.73 0.77
C TYR A 252 7.57 1.29 0.16
N ALA A 253 6.87 0.32 0.77
CA ALA A 253 5.68 -0.31 0.16
C ALA A 253 4.62 0.69 -0.29
N PHE A 254 4.42 1.80 0.44
CA PHE A 254 3.50 2.88 0.09
C PHE A 254 4.19 4.22 -0.11
N ALA A 255 5.53 4.29 -0.17
CA ALA A 255 6.25 5.55 -0.34
C ALA A 255 5.77 6.35 -1.57
N HIS A 256 5.66 7.67 -1.41
CA HIS A 256 5.17 8.62 -2.41
C HIS A 256 3.75 8.34 -2.92
N CYS A 257 2.90 7.65 -2.16
CA CYS A 257 1.46 7.58 -2.41
C CYS A 257 0.81 8.91 -2.00
N THR A 258 1.09 9.98 -2.76
CA THR A 258 0.69 11.36 -2.44
C THR A 258 -0.82 11.60 -2.36
N ALA A 259 -1.66 10.63 -2.71
CA ALA A 259 -3.11 10.66 -2.56
C ALA A 259 -3.64 9.84 -1.37
N LEU A 260 -2.76 9.10 -0.67
CA LEU A 260 -3.12 8.20 0.43
C LEU A 260 -3.52 9.01 1.64
N ALA A 261 -4.81 8.99 1.98
CA ALA A 261 -5.37 9.78 3.07
C ALA A 261 -5.55 8.97 4.36
N SER A 262 -5.73 7.65 4.25
CA SER A 262 -6.01 6.78 5.39
C SER A 262 -5.34 5.42 5.26
N VAL A 263 -4.68 4.97 6.31
CA VAL A 263 -4.10 3.63 6.42
C VAL A 263 -4.57 2.98 7.72
N ASN A 264 -5.14 1.78 7.59
CA ASN A 264 -5.57 0.98 8.73
C ASN A 264 -4.65 -0.23 8.84
N LEU A 265 -3.63 -0.12 9.68
CA LEU A 265 -2.71 -1.24 9.92
C LEU A 265 -3.43 -2.37 10.66
N PRO A 266 -3.29 -3.63 10.23
CA PRO A 266 -4.01 -4.74 10.84
C PRO A 266 -3.41 -5.15 12.18
N GLU A 267 -4.28 -5.61 13.10
CA GLU A 267 -3.85 -6.22 14.35
C GLU A 267 -2.93 -7.43 14.11
N GLY A 268 -1.88 -7.54 14.91
CA GLY A 268 -0.87 -8.59 14.77
C GLY A 268 0.17 -8.35 13.68
N LEU A 269 0.18 -7.15 13.06
CA LEU A 269 1.32 -6.62 12.30
C LEU A 269 2.47 -6.34 13.27
N THR A 270 3.66 -6.86 12.99
CA THR A 270 4.83 -6.71 13.88
C THR A 270 5.84 -5.69 13.35
N ASP A 271 5.93 -5.56 12.02
CA ASP A 271 7.02 -4.81 11.37
C ASP A 271 6.48 -3.83 10.31
N VAL A 272 6.93 -2.57 10.40
CA VAL A 272 6.75 -1.53 9.38
C VAL A 272 8.12 -1.21 8.80
N GLY A 273 8.35 -1.58 7.53
CA GLY A 273 9.63 -1.44 6.86
C GLY A 273 10.13 0.00 6.70
N GLU A 274 11.40 0.11 6.30
CA GLU A 274 12.07 1.39 6.03
C GLU A 274 11.26 2.20 5.01
N GLY A 275 10.95 3.46 5.31
CA GLY A 275 10.27 4.35 4.39
C GLY A 275 8.87 3.89 3.96
N ALA A 276 8.22 2.97 4.68
CA ALA A 276 6.94 2.38 4.26
C ALA A 276 5.88 3.40 3.82
N PHE A 277 5.82 4.57 4.46
CA PHE A 277 4.93 5.71 4.16
C PHE A 277 5.70 7.01 3.89
N PHE A 278 6.90 6.91 3.32
CA PHE A 278 7.77 8.05 3.06
C PHE A 278 7.13 9.05 2.08
N ASP A 279 7.10 10.32 2.48
CA ASP A 279 6.53 11.45 1.72
C ASP A 279 5.06 11.22 1.27
N ASP A 280 4.26 10.52 2.10
CA ASP A 280 2.81 10.39 1.95
C ASP A 280 2.07 11.62 2.49
N ASN A 281 2.29 12.76 1.86
CA ASN A 281 1.88 14.10 2.36
C ASN A 281 0.35 14.34 2.44
N ALA A 282 -0.47 13.38 1.99
CA ALA A 282 -1.93 13.43 2.13
C ALA A 282 -2.45 12.63 3.33
N LEU A 283 -1.58 11.84 3.98
CA LEU A 283 -1.98 10.94 5.05
C LEU A 283 -2.40 11.75 6.28
N THR A 284 -3.69 11.63 6.64
CA THR A 284 -4.28 12.30 7.82
C THR A 284 -4.64 11.32 8.92
N SER A 285 -4.87 10.05 8.58
CA SER A 285 -5.31 9.02 9.51
C SER A 285 -4.42 7.78 9.39
N LEU A 286 -3.68 7.49 10.45
CA LEU A 286 -2.89 6.29 10.61
C LEU A 286 -3.03 5.81 12.06
N THR A 287 -3.36 4.53 12.24
CA THR A 287 -3.35 3.88 13.54
C THR A 287 -2.27 2.82 13.55
N ILE A 288 -1.31 2.94 14.47
CA ILE A 288 -0.29 1.93 14.72
C ILE A 288 -0.84 0.95 15.76
N PRO A 289 -0.96 -0.36 15.47
CA PRO A 289 -1.47 -1.32 16.44
C PRO A 289 -0.42 -1.60 17.52
N SER A 290 -0.85 -2.07 18.68
CA SER A 290 0.05 -2.38 19.81
C SER A 290 0.98 -3.57 19.56
N SER A 291 0.78 -4.30 18.46
CA SER A 291 1.68 -5.38 18.05
C SER A 291 2.94 -4.90 17.32
N VAL A 292 2.97 -3.66 16.84
CA VAL A 292 4.16 -3.07 16.20
C VAL A 292 5.15 -2.66 17.28
N THR A 293 6.38 -3.18 17.18
CA THR A 293 7.45 -2.90 18.13
C THR A 293 8.46 -1.88 17.62
N THR A 294 8.63 -1.78 16.31
CA THR A 294 9.64 -0.94 15.66
C THR A 294 9.00 -0.09 14.58
N LEU A 295 9.29 1.21 14.59
CA LEU A 295 9.12 2.08 13.42
C LEU A 295 10.46 2.18 12.69
N GLY A 296 10.54 1.60 11.48
CA GLY A 296 11.77 1.60 10.69
C GLY A 296 12.23 3.01 10.29
N ASP A 297 13.50 3.10 9.86
CA ASP A 297 14.10 4.32 9.33
C ASP A 297 13.17 4.97 8.28
N PHE A 298 12.98 6.28 8.38
CA PHE A 298 12.15 7.07 7.45
C PHE A 298 10.67 6.65 7.32
N SER A 299 10.16 5.70 8.13
CA SER A 299 8.87 5.04 7.92
C SER A 299 7.66 5.98 7.77
N LEU A 300 7.63 7.10 8.49
CA LEU A 300 6.62 8.15 8.44
C LEU A 300 7.20 9.51 8.05
N LYS A 301 8.43 9.57 7.54
CA LYS A 301 9.05 10.83 7.16
C LYS A 301 8.18 11.55 6.12
N GLY A 302 7.95 12.85 6.32
CA GLY A 302 7.20 13.69 5.39
C GLY A 302 5.68 13.56 5.49
N THR A 303 5.15 12.76 6.42
CA THR A 303 3.70 12.63 6.67
C THR A 303 3.15 13.84 7.45
N SER A 304 3.18 15.02 6.82
CA SER A 304 3.00 16.30 7.49
C SER A 304 1.58 16.62 7.95
N LYS A 305 0.57 15.81 7.60
CA LYS A 305 -0.87 16.07 7.89
C LYS A 305 -1.49 15.13 8.92
N ILE A 306 -0.72 14.19 9.47
CA ILE A 306 -1.22 13.33 10.54
C ILE A 306 -1.39 14.19 11.80
N ASP A 307 -2.64 14.31 12.26
CA ASP A 307 -3.00 14.91 13.54
C ASP A 307 -3.56 13.80 14.43
N SER A 308 -2.72 13.24 15.29
CA SER A 308 -3.12 12.14 16.19
C SER A 308 -3.44 12.68 17.58
N SER A 309 -4.68 13.09 17.80
CA SER A 309 -5.18 13.43 19.15
C SER A 309 -5.11 12.26 20.14
N GLU A 310 -5.06 11.01 19.64
CA GLU A 310 -5.07 9.77 20.45
C GLU A 310 -3.69 9.13 20.65
N GLY A 311 -2.61 9.75 20.17
CA GLY A 311 -1.24 9.22 20.25
C GLY A 311 -0.89 8.28 19.10
N LEU A 312 -0.01 8.75 18.21
CA LEU A 312 0.49 7.99 17.05
C LEU A 312 1.31 6.75 17.46
N LEU A 313 2.13 6.88 18.50
CA LEU A 313 2.95 5.80 19.04
C LEU A 313 2.10 4.89 19.92
N SER A 314 1.93 3.64 19.50
CA SER A 314 1.20 2.63 20.27
C SER A 314 2.02 2.10 21.45
N ASP A 315 1.35 1.51 22.45
CA ASP A 315 2.03 0.98 23.65
C ASP A 315 3.05 -0.14 23.35
N GLY A 316 3.01 -0.72 22.15
CA GLY A 316 3.95 -1.75 21.70
C GLY A 316 5.29 -1.22 21.20
N VAL A 317 5.36 0.05 20.80
CA VAL A 317 6.56 0.63 20.17
C VAL A 317 7.68 0.75 21.20
N THR A 318 8.80 0.06 20.92
CA THR A 318 10.01 0.10 21.74
C THR A 318 11.10 0.97 21.13
N THR A 319 11.13 1.12 19.80
CA THR A 319 12.16 1.89 19.08
C THR A 319 11.56 2.71 17.94
N VAL A 320 12.10 3.91 17.75
CA VAL A 320 11.79 4.79 16.61
C VAL A 320 13.10 5.03 15.84
N GLY A 321 13.16 4.52 14.60
CA GLY A 321 14.36 4.56 13.76
C GLY A 321 14.72 5.95 13.24
N ARG A 322 15.85 6.03 12.51
CA ARG A 322 16.40 7.29 12.03
C ARG A 322 15.42 7.99 11.12
N TYR A 323 15.17 9.28 11.36
CA TYR A 323 14.20 10.08 10.63
C TYR A 323 12.77 9.51 10.57
N ALA A 324 12.40 8.52 11.38
CA ALA A 324 11.14 7.80 11.22
C ALA A 324 9.90 8.71 11.26
N MET A 325 9.91 9.75 12.09
CA MET A 325 8.85 10.76 12.22
C MET A 325 9.31 12.16 11.81
N ALA A 326 10.33 12.25 10.96
CA ALA A 326 10.88 13.52 10.50
C ALA A 326 9.86 14.31 9.65
N GLY A 327 9.65 15.58 9.95
CA GLY A 327 8.76 16.47 9.19
C GLY A 327 7.26 16.23 9.43
N MET A 328 6.89 15.65 10.57
CA MET A 328 5.49 15.58 11.01
C MET A 328 5.01 16.94 11.53
N GLU A 329 4.79 17.87 10.61
CA GLU A 329 4.57 19.30 10.89
C GLU A 329 3.20 19.65 11.49
N SER A 330 2.20 18.76 11.44
CA SER A 330 0.87 19.00 12.06
C SER A 330 0.74 18.44 13.48
N LEU A 331 1.70 17.61 13.93
CA LEU A 331 1.54 16.90 15.20
C LEU A 331 1.88 17.82 16.37
N THR A 332 0.87 18.17 17.17
CA THR A 332 0.98 19.10 18.31
C THR A 332 1.35 18.41 19.62
N ASN A 333 1.05 17.12 19.74
CA ASN A 333 1.26 16.37 20.98
C ASN A 333 1.78 14.96 20.67
N VAL A 334 2.78 14.51 21.43
CA VAL A 334 3.34 13.15 21.32
C VAL A 334 3.19 12.43 22.65
N ARG A 335 2.70 11.19 22.62
CA ARG A 335 2.69 10.29 23.76
C ARG A 335 3.86 9.33 23.67
N ILE A 336 4.69 9.27 24.71
CA ILE A 336 5.78 8.30 24.82
C ILE A 336 5.23 7.00 25.45
N PRO A 337 5.27 5.86 24.74
CA PRO A 337 4.74 4.61 25.26
C PRO A 337 5.62 4.02 26.36
N ALA A 338 5.04 3.14 27.18
CA ALA A 338 5.69 2.62 28.38
C ALA A 338 6.99 1.84 28.10
N GLY A 339 7.04 1.18 26.94
CA GLY A 339 8.17 0.35 26.52
C GLY A 339 9.18 1.05 25.61
N LEU A 340 9.05 2.35 25.34
CA LEU A 340 9.99 3.04 24.46
C LEU A 340 11.37 3.15 25.14
N THR A 341 12.39 2.59 24.49
CA THR A 341 13.77 2.59 25.00
C THR A 341 14.69 3.50 24.19
N ALA A 342 14.40 3.75 22.91
CA ALA A 342 15.29 4.54 22.06
C ALA A 342 14.57 5.34 20.96
N LEU A 343 15.10 6.54 20.71
CA LEU A 343 14.82 7.43 19.57
C LEU A 343 16.13 7.64 18.80
N ASP A 344 16.23 7.12 17.57
CA ASP A 344 17.46 7.18 16.77
C ASP A 344 17.70 8.58 16.13
N ASP A 345 18.85 8.74 15.45
CA ASP A 345 19.27 10.01 14.85
C ASP A 345 18.15 10.67 14.03
N TYR A 346 17.88 11.94 14.34
CA TYR A 346 16.87 12.77 13.67
C TYR A 346 15.44 12.19 13.69
N ALA A 347 15.13 11.21 14.55
CA ALA A 347 13.85 10.50 14.56
C ALA A 347 12.62 11.43 14.54
N MET A 348 12.67 12.58 15.21
CA MET A 348 11.57 13.54 15.37
C MET A 348 11.94 14.95 14.90
N THR A 349 12.89 15.07 13.96
CA THR A 349 13.33 16.38 13.44
C THR A 349 12.20 17.11 12.71
N GLY A 350 12.15 18.43 12.82
CA GLY A 350 11.21 19.26 12.06
C GLY A 350 9.74 19.14 12.46
N MET A 351 9.42 18.63 13.65
CA MET A 351 8.05 18.66 14.20
C MET A 351 7.70 20.06 14.72
N THR A 352 7.54 21.01 13.79
CA THR A 352 7.47 22.45 14.09
C THR A 352 6.21 22.91 14.84
N ALA A 353 5.15 22.11 14.84
CA ALA A 353 3.93 22.39 15.61
C ALA A 353 3.89 21.71 16.98
N LEU A 354 4.94 21.00 17.40
CA LEU A 354 4.95 20.28 18.67
C LEU A 354 4.81 21.27 19.84
N GLU A 355 3.78 21.09 20.66
CA GLU A 355 3.47 21.91 21.84
C GLU A 355 3.72 21.13 23.13
N SER A 356 3.47 19.82 23.14
CA SER A 356 3.72 18.99 24.32
C SER A 356 4.08 17.53 24.07
N ILE A 357 4.71 16.92 25.08
CA ILE A 357 5.07 15.52 25.11
C ILE A 357 4.60 14.89 26.43
N ASP A 358 3.82 13.80 26.38
CA ASP A 358 3.48 12.97 27.55
C ASP A 358 4.51 11.87 27.74
N ALA A 359 5.45 12.07 28.66
CA ALA A 359 6.46 11.11 29.08
C ALA A 359 6.24 10.61 30.52
N ARG A 360 4.98 10.45 30.95
CA ARG A 360 4.62 9.91 32.28
C ARG A 360 4.50 8.39 32.35
N ARG A 361 4.45 7.70 31.21
CA ARG A 361 4.38 6.23 31.11
C ARG A 361 5.70 5.47 30.93
N PRO A 362 6.77 6.02 30.31
CA PRO A 362 7.96 5.22 30.02
C PRO A 362 8.61 4.72 31.32
N ARG A 363 9.09 3.47 31.28
CA ARG A 363 9.73 2.80 32.43
C ARG A 363 11.14 3.32 32.72
N GLU A 364 11.78 3.86 31.70
CA GLU A 364 13.11 4.47 31.74
C GLU A 364 13.12 5.70 30.81
N VAL A 365 14.14 6.56 30.92
CA VAL A 365 14.27 7.69 30.00
C VAL A 365 14.74 7.13 28.64
N PRO A 366 14.00 7.33 27.54
CA PRO A 366 14.43 6.81 26.25
C PRO A 366 15.77 7.41 25.82
N GLU A 367 16.69 6.58 25.35
CA GLU A 367 17.96 7.03 24.78
C GLU A 367 17.70 7.84 23.50
N THR A 368 18.47 8.92 23.30
CA THR A 368 18.35 9.79 22.13
C THR A 368 19.63 9.72 21.29
N GLY A 369 19.47 9.45 19.99
CA GLY A 369 20.51 9.60 18.98
C GLY A 369 20.85 11.08 18.70
N ALA A 370 21.60 11.33 17.63
CA ALA A 370 21.97 12.68 17.25
C ALA A 370 20.76 13.49 16.76
N ASP A 371 20.62 14.74 17.23
CA ASP A 371 19.71 15.73 16.65
C ASP A 371 18.23 15.27 16.58
N VAL A 372 17.74 14.46 17.54
CA VAL A 372 16.37 13.88 17.53
C VAL A 372 15.32 14.96 17.34
N TRP A 373 15.48 16.10 18.01
CA TRP A 373 14.52 17.22 18.04
C TRP A 373 14.96 18.41 17.18
N ARG A 374 15.85 18.20 16.21
CA ARG A 374 16.41 19.30 15.40
C ARG A 374 15.31 20.14 14.75
N GLY A 375 15.46 21.47 14.86
CA GLY A 375 14.48 22.43 14.33
C GLY A 375 13.29 22.68 15.25
N ILE A 376 13.29 22.13 16.47
CA ILE A 376 12.30 22.38 17.51
C ILE A 376 12.93 23.25 18.60
N ASP A 377 12.21 24.29 19.04
CA ASP A 377 12.58 25.07 20.22
C ASP A 377 12.07 24.34 21.47
N GLN A 378 12.86 23.39 21.98
CA GLN A 378 12.47 22.51 23.09
C GLN A 378 12.04 23.28 24.35
N SER A 379 12.59 24.48 24.57
CA SER A 379 12.22 25.35 25.69
C SER A 379 10.77 25.84 25.67
N LYS A 380 10.11 25.76 24.51
CA LYS A 380 8.68 26.11 24.31
C LYS A 380 7.76 24.90 24.34
N VAL A 381 8.30 23.69 24.33
CA VAL A 381 7.54 22.44 24.33
C VAL A 381 7.44 21.94 25.77
N THR A 382 6.21 21.69 26.23
CA THR A 382 5.97 21.18 27.59
C THR A 382 6.22 19.68 27.63
N LEU A 383 7.20 19.24 28.42
CA LEU A 383 7.46 17.83 28.67
C LEU A 383 6.86 17.42 30.01
N TYR A 384 5.81 16.62 29.97
CA TYR A 384 5.17 16.12 31.18
C TYR A 384 5.82 14.81 31.62
N VAL A 385 6.33 14.79 32.85
CA VAL A 385 7.11 13.69 33.39
C VAL A 385 6.48 13.19 34.69
N ASP A 386 6.59 11.89 34.96
CA ASP A 386 6.21 11.35 36.27
C ASP A 386 7.15 11.93 37.35
N PRO A 387 6.65 12.44 38.50
CA PRO A 387 7.50 13.02 39.55
C PRO A 387 8.64 12.11 40.01
N SER A 388 8.49 10.79 39.95
CA SER A 388 9.55 9.85 40.31
C SER A 388 10.70 9.79 39.29
N MET A 389 10.47 10.20 38.04
CA MET A 389 11.42 10.21 36.94
C MET A 389 12.02 11.60 36.66
N GLU A 390 11.59 12.65 37.37
CA GLU A 390 11.99 14.05 37.13
C GLU A 390 13.50 14.23 37.03
N ASN A 391 14.24 13.75 38.04
CA ASN A 391 15.70 13.87 38.09
C ASN A 391 16.39 13.12 36.94
N SER A 392 15.81 12.01 36.48
CA SER A 392 16.36 11.25 35.37
C SER A 392 16.21 12.00 34.05
N PHE A 393 15.05 12.62 33.80
CA PHE A 393 14.85 13.45 32.61
C PHE A 393 15.68 14.74 32.63
N LEU A 394 15.84 15.37 33.81
CA LEU A 394 16.71 16.55 33.98
C LEU A 394 18.20 16.24 33.75
N ALA A 395 18.62 14.99 33.93
CA ALA A 395 20.00 14.55 33.69
C ALA A 395 20.22 13.98 32.27
N ALA A 396 19.16 13.76 31.51
CA ALA A 396 19.24 13.12 30.20
C ALA A 396 19.50 14.14 29.09
N ASP A 397 20.37 13.75 28.15
CA ASP A 397 20.71 14.53 26.97
C ASP A 397 19.46 14.79 26.13
N GLN A 398 19.35 16.00 25.56
CA GLN A 398 18.20 16.54 24.84
C GLN A 398 16.88 16.66 25.63
N TRP A 399 16.51 15.67 26.45
CA TRP A 399 15.32 15.68 27.28
C TRP A 399 15.32 16.82 28.31
N SER A 400 16.48 17.13 28.87
CA SER A 400 16.68 18.23 29.82
C SER A 400 16.49 19.63 29.20
N GLU A 401 16.44 19.73 27.87
CA GLU A 401 16.23 21.00 27.15
C GLU A 401 14.74 21.40 27.04
N PHE A 402 13.83 20.49 27.39
CA PHE A 402 12.39 20.75 27.39
C PHE A 402 11.92 21.52 28.62
N ALA A 403 10.76 22.18 28.51
CA ALA A 403 10.07 22.73 29.67
C ALA A 403 9.42 21.60 30.49
N ILE A 404 10.19 21.01 31.41
CA ILE A 404 9.75 19.88 32.24
C ILE A 404 8.71 20.32 33.27
N VAL A 405 7.59 19.59 33.30
CA VAL A 405 6.49 19.77 34.27
C VAL A 405 6.14 18.42 34.89
N THR A 406 6.25 18.34 36.21
CA THR A 406 5.84 17.15 36.99
C THR A 406 4.50 17.32 37.70
N SER A 407 3.99 18.55 37.76
CA SER A 407 2.67 18.90 38.25
C SER A 407 1.70 19.19 37.10
N GLY A 408 0.77 18.27 36.86
CA GLY A 408 -0.44 18.54 36.10
C GLY A 408 -0.26 18.67 34.58
N MET A 409 -0.33 17.53 33.89
CA MET A 409 -1.09 17.50 32.64
C MET A 409 -2.56 17.44 33.03
N ARG A 410 -3.44 18.19 32.34
CA ARG A 410 -4.87 17.87 32.32
C ARG A 410 -4.99 16.38 32.01
N GLN A 411 -5.57 15.61 32.92
CA GLN A 411 -5.46 14.16 32.90
C GLN A 411 -6.38 13.64 31.79
N ASP A 412 -5.87 13.42 30.58
CA ASP A 412 -6.51 12.56 29.59
C ASP A 412 -6.26 11.12 30.04
N VAL A 413 -7.20 10.59 30.82
CA VAL A 413 -7.20 9.20 31.23
C VAL A 413 -8.14 8.48 30.28
N THR A 414 -7.61 8.09 29.12
CA THR A 414 -8.19 6.99 28.36
C THR A 414 -7.82 5.71 29.08
N ALA A 415 -8.81 5.14 29.80
CA ALA A 415 -8.72 3.78 30.29
C ALA A 415 -8.70 2.84 29.08
N ASP A 416 -7.51 2.32 28.80
CA ASP A 416 -7.20 1.04 28.20
C ASP A 416 -8.33 0.34 27.43
N GLY A 417 -8.40 0.61 26.13
CA GLY A 417 -8.97 -0.30 25.13
C GLY A 417 -10.37 0.04 24.62
N VAL A 418 -10.44 0.38 23.33
CA VAL A 418 -11.58 0.25 22.39
C VAL A 418 -12.97 0.55 22.97
N GLY A 419 -13.43 1.78 22.77
CA GLY A 419 -14.84 2.16 22.97
C GLY A 419 -15.22 2.65 24.38
N THR A 420 -14.24 2.93 25.24
CA THR A 420 -14.46 3.62 26.52
C THR A 420 -14.65 5.14 26.29
N PRO A 421 -15.59 5.80 26.99
CA PRO A 421 -15.76 7.25 26.88
C PRO A 421 -14.53 8.00 27.39
N ASP A 422 -14.11 9.05 26.66
CA ASP A 422 -13.06 9.97 27.10
C ASP A 422 -13.57 10.73 28.33
N VAL A 423 -12.81 10.69 29.43
CA VAL A 423 -13.11 11.40 30.68
C VAL A 423 -11.84 12.08 31.15
N ARG A 424 -11.93 13.40 31.31
CA ARG A 424 -10.83 14.27 31.70
C ARG A 424 -11.12 14.93 33.03
N LEU A 425 -10.08 15.08 33.86
CA LEU A 425 -10.16 15.78 35.14
C LEU A 425 -9.17 16.94 35.18
N ALA A 426 -9.62 18.06 35.74
CA ALA A 426 -8.80 19.25 35.98
C ALA A 426 -9.08 19.80 37.39
N ILE A 427 -8.05 20.25 38.10
CA ILE A 427 -8.22 20.99 39.36
C ILE A 427 -8.02 22.48 39.04
N ALA A 428 -9.07 23.27 39.17
CA ALA A 428 -9.06 24.71 39.01
C ALA A 428 -9.27 25.38 40.38
N GLY A 429 -8.16 25.78 41.03
CA GLY A 429 -8.19 26.34 42.37
C GLY A 429 -8.71 25.33 43.41
N THR A 430 -9.91 25.57 43.94
CA THR A 430 -10.56 24.68 44.92
C THR A 430 -11.65 23.81 44.30
N THR A 431 -11.67 23.63 42.98
CA THR A 431 -12.72 22.89 42.27
C THR A 431 -12.10 21.79 41.42
N LEU A 432 -12.69 20.60 41.46
CA LEU A 432 -12.43 19.52 40.52
C LEU A 432 -13.41 19.64 39.35
N GLU A 433 -12.92 19.93 38.16
CA GLU A 433 -13.67 19.95 36.92
C GLU A 433 -13.53 18.60 36.21
N ILE A 434 -14.64 18.06 35.75
CA ILE A 434 -14.73 16.78 35.03
C ILE A 434 -15.38 17.08 33.69
N THR A 435 -14.77 16.65 32.59
CA THR A 435 -15.34 16.73 31.24
C THR A 435 -15.33 15.36 30.58
N SER A 436 -16.37 14.99 29.86
CA SER A 436 -16.47 13.68 29.19
C SER A 436 -17.04 13.76 27.78
N SER A 437 -16.65 12.83 26.90
CA SER A 437 -17.23 12.70 25.56
C SER A 437 -18.66 12.13 25.54
N VAL A 438 -19.17 11.66 26.69
CA VAL A 438 -20.56 11.22 26.88
C VAL A 438 -21.13 11.79 28.20
N PRO A 439 -22.46 11.75 28.42
CA PRO A 439 -23.05 12.29 29.63
C PRO A 439 -22.50 11.64 30.92
N VAL A 440 -22.10 12.48 31.88
CA VAL A 440 -21.69 12.07 33.22
C VAL A 440 -22.94 11.68 34.00
N VAL A 441 -22.92 10.51 34.63
CA VAL A 441 -24.01 9.97 35.46
C VAL A 441 -23.80 10.40 36.92
N SER A 442 -22.57 10.29 37.42
CA SER A 442 -22.19 10.73 38.76
C SER A 442 -20.68 10.90 38.87
N ALA A 443 -20.24 11.67 39.86
CA ALA A 443 -18.85 11.66 40.31
C ALA A 443 -18.75 11.73 41.82
N ALA A 444 -17.75 11.06 42.38
CA ALA A 444 -17.50 10.99 43.81
C ALA A 444 -16.00 10.97 44.10
N VAL A 445 -15.58 11.74 45.11
CA VAL A 445 -14.20 11.85 45.58
C VAL A 445 -14.12 11.19 46.96
N TYR A 446 -13.13 10.34 47.16
CA TYR A 446 -12.87 9.58 48.37
C TYR A 446 -11.44 9.84 48.86
N ASP A 447 -11.21 9.65 50.16
CA ASP A 447 -9.86 9.50 50.67
C ASP A 447 -9.28 8.11 50.33
N MET A 448 -8.00 7.91 50.62
CA MET A 448 -7.32 6.63 50.38
C MET A 448 -7.78 5.49 51.29
N ALA A 449 -8.56 5.79 52.34
CA ALA A 449 -9.20 4.79 53.19
C ALA A 449 -10.61 4.40 52.69
N GLY A 450 -11.08 5.02 51.59
CA GLY A 450 -12.38 4.77 50.98
C GLY A 450 -13.52 5.57 51.59
N HIS A 451 -13.26 6.56 52.45
CA HIS A 451 -14.30 7.45 52.96
C HIS A 451 -14.69 8.48 51.91
N LEU A 452 -15.98 8.62 51.68
CA LEU A 452 -16.52 9.61 50.75
C LEU A 452 -16.30 11.03 51.30
N LEU A 453 -15.72 11.90 50.46
CA LEU A 453 -15.43 13.30 50.79
C LEU A 453 -16.41 14.25 50.12
N VAL A 454 -16.64 14.10 48.82
CA VAL A 454 -17.63 14.89 48.07
C VAL A 454 -18.20 14.07 46.91
N ALA A 455 -19.47 14.25 46.58
CA ALA A 455 -20.08 13.64 45.42
C ALA A 455 -21.04 14.63 44.75
N ALA A 456 -21.23 14.47 43.45
CA ALA A 456 -22.18 15.23 42.68
C ALA A 456 -22.83 14.37 41.58
N THR A 457 -24.09 14.67 41.29
CA THR A 457 -24.82 14.16 40.14
C THR A 457 -25.28 15.36 39.30
N PRO A 458 -25.04 15.36 37.98
CA PRO A 458 -25.50 16.47 37.13
C PRO A 458 -27.03 16.45 37.02
N GLN A 459 -27.63 17.64 36.86
CA GLN A 459 -29.10 17.77 36.78
C GLN A 459 -29.69 17.39 35.41
N ALA A 460 -28.84 17.20 34.39
CA ALA A 460 -29.20 16.83 33.03
C ALA A 460 -28.11 15.94 32.42
N SER A 461 -28.25 15.55 31.15
CA SER A 461 -27.22 14.84 30.37
C SER A 461 -25.99 15.72 30.07
N ALA A 462 -25.37 16.25 31.11
CA ALA A 462 -24.22 17.13 31.02
C ALA A 462 -22.96 16.30 30.82
N CYS A 463 -22.13 16.75 29.88
CA CYS A 463 -20.78 16.22 29.67
C CYS A 463 -19.75 16.87 30.61
N GLU A 464 -20.19 17.74 31.51
CA GLU A 464 -19.34 18.49 32.43
C GLU A 464 -19.91 18.45 33.84
N LEU A 465 -19.04 18.34 34.84
CA LEU A 465 -19.40 18.35 36.24
C LEU A 465 -18.28 18.95 37.08
N SER A 466 -18.64 19.81 38.05
CA SER A 466 -17.68 20.44 38.95
C SER A 466 -17.96 20.05 40.40
N LEU A 467 -16.93 19.64 41.13
CA LEU A 467 -17.00 19.29 42.55
C LEU A 467 -16.13 20.23 43.39
N PRO A 468 -16.67 20.83 44.46
CA PRO A 468 -15.88 21.66 45.35
C PRO A 468 -14.93 20.79 46.19
N LEU A 469 -13.66 21.17 46.23
CA LEU A 469 -12.60 20.60 47.05
C LEU A 469 -12.18 21.53 48.19
N ASP A 470 -12.81 22.69 48.37
CA ASP A 470 -12.44 23.75 49.32
C ASP A 470 -12.28 23.28 50.77
N ARG A 471 -13.03 22.25 51.18
CA ARG A 471 -12.99 21.67 52.54
C ARG A 471 -12.18 20.37 52.64
N ILE A 472 -11.53 19.96 51.56
CA ILE A 472 -10.71 18.75 51.50
C ILE A 472 -9.24 19.14 51.68
N ALA A 473 -8.61 18.60 52.73
CA ALA A 473 -7.20 18.82 52.99
C ALA A 473 -6.34 18.35 51.80
N PRO A 474 -5.19 18.97 51.52
CA PRO A 474 -4.28 18.53 50.46
C PRO A 474 -3.82 17.09 50.75
N GLN A 475 -4.28 16.14 49.95
CA GLN A 475 -3.98 14.72 50.08
C GLN A 475 -4.24 14.01 48.76
N VAL A 476 -3.81 12.75 48.67
CA VAL A 476 -4.14 11.86 47.55
C VAL A 476 -5.60 11.41 47.67
N LEU A 477 -6.33 11.51 46.57
CA LEU A 477 -7.76 11.27 46.49
C LEU A 477 -8.05 10.21 45.43
N LEU A 478 -9.11 9.44 45.65
CA LEU A 478 -9.72 8.59 44.63
C LEU A 478 -10.95 9.30 44.07
N VAL A 479 -11.07 9.43 42.76
CA VAL A 479 -12.25 9.99 42.10
C VAL A 479 -12.90 8.90 41.27
N ASN A 480 -14.14 8.57 41.57
CA ASN A 480 -14.95 7.73 40.70
C ASN A 480 -15.80 8.63 39.82
N VAL A 481 -15.75 8.45 38.50
CA VAL A 481 -16.66 9.11 37.55
C VAL A 481 -17.43 8.03 36.82
N SER A 482 -18.75 8.04 36.96
CA SER A 482 -19.65 7.18 36.22
C SER A 482 -20.17 7.93 34.99
N VAL A 483 -20.11 7.31 33.82
CA VAL A 483 -20.53 7.86 32.54
C VAL A 483 -21.51 6.93 31.82
N ALA A 484 -22.34 7.48 30.95
CA ALA A 484 -23.31 6.69 30.19
C ALA A 484 -22.61 5.79 29.16
N ALA A 485 -22.91 4.49 29.13
CA ALA A 485 -22.46 3.57 28.09
C ALA A 485 -23.63 2.73 27.52
N SER A 486 -23.40 2.09 26.37
CA SER A 486 -24.42 1.34 25.62
C SER A 486 -25.01 0.13 26.37
N SER A 487 -24.35 -0.35 27.43
CA SER A 487 -24.75 -1.50 28.25
C SER A 487 -25.07 -1.15 29.72
N GLY A 488 -25.09 0.14 30.10
CA GLY A 488 -25.25 0.61 31.48
C GLY A 488 -24.25 1.74 31.81
N ALA A 489 -24.25 2.26 33.04
CA ALA A 489 -23.26 3.25 33.45
C ALA A 489 -21.91 2.58 33.73
N SER A 490 -20.83 3.07 33.12
CA SER A 490 -19.46 2.61 33.36
C SER A 490 -18.79 3.54 34.36
N THR A 491 -18.09 3.00 35.36
CA THR A 491 -17.37 3.82 36.37
C THR A 491 -15.88 3.71 36.17
N ILE A 492 -15.22 4.87 36.06
CA ILE A 492 -13.77 5.00 35.95
C ILE A 492 -13.25 5.58 37.27
N THR A 493 -12.21 4.96 37.83
CA THR A 493 -11.58 5.40 39.07
C THR A 493 -10.25 6.05 38.77
N PHE A 494 -10.12 7.33 39.10
CA PHE A 494 -8.91 8.12 39.01
C PHE A 494 -8.26 8.23 40.38
N LYS A 495 -6.94 8.25 40.41
CA LYS A 495 -6.17 8.64 41.59
C LYS A 495 -5.53 9.98 41.31
N ILE A 496 -5.91 11.02 42.06
CA ILE A 496 -5.44 12.39 41.87
C ILE A 496 -4.73 12.88 43.13
N ALA A 497 -3.67 13.66 42.98
CA ALA A 497 -3.04 14.39 44.08
C ALA A 497 -3.48 15.86 43.98
N LYS A 498 -4.12 16.37 45.04
CA LYS A 498 -4.63 17.74 45.11
C LYS A 498 -3.54 18.73 45.52
#